data_AF-A0AA46TP12-F1
#
_entry.id   AF-A0AA46TP12-F1
#
_cell.length_a   1.000
_cell.length_b   1.000
_cell.length_c   1.000
_cell.angle_alpha   90.00
_cell.angle_beta   90.00
_cell.angle_gamma   90.00
#
_symmetry.space_group_name_H-M   'P 1'
#
loop_
_entity.id
_entity.type
_entity.pdbx_description
1 polymer ?
#
loop_
_entity_poly.entity_id
_entity_poly.type
_entity_poly.pdbx_seq_one_letter_code
_entity_poly.pdbx_strand_id
1 'polypeptide(L)'
;MITYDDFIAVQEIIAESEAYKEALRRHGIEDTDKVAGTPLTVGYFDGEDGLEQESRLLKVVSYLDVGDGNYWAHPIENLVAVVDLENNNILKIEDEGVVPMPMTPRSMREALSRHG
;
A
#
# COMPACT_ATOMS: atom_id res chain seq x y z
N MET A 1 -18.61 -6.49 -0.45
CA MET A 1 -17.49 -6.76 -1.38
C MET A 1 -16.76 -5.46 -1.65
N ILE A 2 -15.49 -5.54 -2.05
CA ILE A 2 -14.71 -4.37 -2.48
C ILE A 2 -15.23 -3.91 -3.85
N THR A 3 -15.36 -2.61 -4.01
CA THR A 3 -15.81 -1.90 -5.20
C THR A 3 -14.66 -1.06 -5.76
N TYR A 4 -14.80 -0.56 -6.98
CA TYR A 4 -13.79 0.31 -7.58
C TYR A 4 -13.62 1.63 -6.81
N ASP A 5 -14.71 2.20 -6.28
CA ASP A 5 -14.65 3.43 -5.51
C ASP A 5 -13.86 3.24 -4.19
N ASP A 6 -13.88 2.03 -3.61
CA ASP A 6 -13.04 1.72 -2.44
C ASP A 6 -11.53 1.79 -2.78
N PHE A 7 -11.13 1.47 -4.02
CA PHE A 7 -9.72 1.61 -4.43
C PHE A 7 -9.31 3.09 -4.50
N ILE A 8 -10.20 3.94 -5.02
CA ILE A 8 -9.98 5.38 -5.09
C ILE A 8 -9.89 5.95 -3.67
N ALA A 9 -10.87 5.64 -2.83
CA ALA A 9 -10.92 6.11 -1.45
C ALA A 9 -9.67 5.71 -0.66
N VAL A 10 -9.20 4.47 -0.78
CA VAL A 10 -7.96 4.02 -0.14
C VAL A 10 -6.76 4.84 -0.59
N GLN A 11 -6.62 5.09 -1.89
CA GLN A 11 -5.50 5.88 -2.42
C GLN A 11 -5.55 7.33 -1.91
N GLU A 12 -6.73 7.94 -1.84
CA GLU A 12 -6.92 9.29 -1.29
C GLU A 12 -6.58 9.34 0.20
N ILE A 13 -7.11 8.41 1.00
CA ILE A 13 -6.89 8.35 2.45
C ILE A 13 -5.40 8.23 2.80
N ILE A 14 -4.66 7.35 2.10
CA ILE A 14 -3.22 7.21 2.36
C ILE A 14 -2.41 8.42 1.88
N ALA A 15 -2.82 9.06 0.78
CA ALA A 15 -2.15 10.25 0.25
C ALA A 15 -2.39 11.50 1.12
N GLU A 16 -3.52 11.58 1.82
CA GLU A 16 -3.83 12.70 2.71
C GLU A 16 -3.29 12.51 4.14
N SER A 17 -3.01 11.27 4.56
CA SER A 17 -2.55 10.97 5.92
C SER A 17 -1.11 11.39 6.18
N GLU A 18 -0.90 12.44 6.98
CA GLU A 18 0.43 12.88 7.42
C GLU A 18 1.19 11.79 8.19
N ALA A 19 0.49 10.95 8.96
CA ALA A 19 1.11 9.83 9.68
C ALA A 19 1.68 8.78 8.71
N TYR A 20 0.97 8.52 7.60
CA TYR A 20 1.44 7.61 6.57
C TYR A 20 2.59 8.21 5.76
N LYS A 21 2.53 9.50 5.42
CA LYS A 21 3.66 10.22 4.79
C LYS A 21 4.92 10.14 5.64
N GLU A 22 4.79 10.30 6.95
CA GLU A 22 5.95 10.18 7.86
C GLU A 22 6.50 8.76 7.91
N ALA A 23 5.65 7.73 7.83
CA ALA A 23 6.11 6.36 7.67
C ALA A 23 6.87 6.16 6.35
N LEU A 24 6.32 6.65 5.24
CA LEU A 24 6.97 6.60 3.92
C LEU A 24 8.35 7.28 3.93
N ARG A 25 8.50 8.43 4.60
CA ARG A 25 9.80 9.10 4.75
C ARG A 25 10.83 8.26 5.51
N ARG A 26 10.42 7.54 6.57
CA ARG A 26 11.32 6.60 7.27
C ARG A 26 11.81 5.48 6.35
N HIS A 27 11.00 5.08 5.38
CA HIS A 27 11.34 4.11 4.34
C HIS A 27 12.07 4.73 3.14
N GLY A 28 12.43 6.02 3.20
CA GLY A 28 13.22 6.73 2.18
C GLY A 28 12.41 7.31 1.02
N ILE A 29 11.10 7.46 1.18
CA ILE A 29 10.19 7.93 0.14
C ILE A 29 9.72 9.36 0.48
N GLU A 30 10.25 10.34 -0.24
CA GLU A 30 9.88 11.75 -0.10
C GLU A 30 8.69 12.14 -0.98
N ASP A 31 8.63 11.57 -2.18
CA ASP A 31 7.60 11.83 -3.19
C ASP A 31 6.48 10.81 -3.05
N THR A 32 5.50 11.12 -2.19
CA THR A 32 4.41 10.21 -1.85
C THR A 32 3.42 10.01 -2.99
N ASP A 33 3.42 10.89 -4.00
CA ASP A 33 2.56 10.77 -5.19
C ASP A 33 2.94 9.55 -6.06
N LYS A 34 4.15 9.00 -5.85
CA LYS A 34 4.61 7.76 -6.50
C LYS A 34 4.19 6.49 -5.77
N VAL A 35 3.48 6.58 -4.66
CA VAL A 35 3.08 5.42 -3.87
C VAL A 35 1.74 4.87 -4.36
N ALA A 36 1.77 3.64 -4.87
CA ALA A 36 0.58 2.90 -5.26
C ALA A 36 0.09 2.04 -4.09
N GLY A 37 -1.06 2.39 -3.50
CA GLY A 37 -1.72 1.58 -2.48
C GLY A 37 -2.56 0.47 -3.10
N THR A 38 -2.41 -0.76 -2.61
CA THR A 38 -3.23 -1.90 -3.01
C THR A 38 -4.12 -2.35 -1.85
N PRO A 39 -5.45 -2.18 -1.95
CA PRO A 39 -6.37 -2.64 -0.93
C PRO A 39 -6.53 -4.16 -0.91
N LEU A 40 -6.43 -4.75 0.26
CA LEU A 40 -6.60 -6.17 0.53
C LEU A 40 -7.64 -6.36 1.65
N THR A 41 -8.48 -7.39 1.53
CA THR A 41 -9.41 -7.77 2.60
C THR A 41 -8.65 -8.14 3.87
N VAL A 42 -9.14 -7.72 5.03
CA VAL A 42 -8.49 -7.98 6.33
C VAL A 42 -8.60 -9.43 6.81
N GLY A 43 -9.59 -10.19 6.33
CA GLY A 43 -9.82 -11.57 6.78
C GLY A 43 -10.62 -11.64 8.08
N TYR A 44 -10.51 -12.76 8.81
CA TYR A 44 -11.08 -12.98 10.14
C TYR A 44 -10.08 -13.77 10.98
N PHE A 45 -9.66 -13.20 12.11
CA PHE A 45 -8.65 -13.78 13.00
C PHE A 45 -9.11 -13.83 14.46
N ASP A 46 -10.42 -13.90 14.71
CA ASP A 46 -11.01 -13.98 16.06
C ASP A 46 -10.54 -12.86 17.02
N GLY A 47 -10.25 -11.67 16.46
CA GLY A 47 -9.79 -10.49 17.19
C GLY A 47 -8.29 -10.48 17.54
N GLU A 48 -7.51 -11.51 17.17
CA GLU A 48 -6.06 -11.55 17.42
C GLU A 48 -5.28 -10.46 16.67
N ASP A 49 -5.83 -9.97 15.56
CA ASP A 49 -5.29 -8.85 14.77
C ASP A 49 -5.65 -7.47 15.35
N GLY A 50 -6.52 -7.43 16.37
CA GLY A 50 -6.98 -6.22 17.04
C GLY A 50 -7.93 -5.37 16.20
N LEU A 51 -8.61 -5.96 15.21
CA LEU A 51 -9.55 -5.26 14.33
C LEU A 51 -11.00 -5.45 14.79
N GLU A 52 -11.80 -4.39 14.71
CA GLU A 52 -13.23 -4.45 15.01
C GLU A 52 -13.98 -5.15 13.87
N GLN A 53 -14.67 -6.25 14.19
CA GLN A 53 -15.28 -7.14 13.20
C GLN A 53 -16.42 -6.50 12.38
N GLU A 54 -17.11 -5.52 12.96
CA GLU A 54 -18.24 -4.83 12.33
C GLU A 54 -17.80 -3.66 11.44
N SER A 55 -16.52 -3.26 11.49
CA SER A 55 -15.99 -2.15 10.72
C SER A 55 -15.68 -2.54 9.27
N ARG A 56 -15.85 -1.59 8.34
CA ARG A 56 -15.52 -1.79 6.92
C ARG A 56 -14.05 -1.51 6.66
N LEU A 57 -13.21 -2.50 6.95
CA LEU A 57 -11.75 -2.33 6.93
C LEU A 57 -11.06 -2.93 5.71
N LEU A 58 -9.95 -2.30 5.31
CA LEU A 58 -9.00 -2.84 4.33
C LEU A 58 -7.57 -2.69 4.85
N LYS A 59 -6.74 -3.72 4.64
CA LYS A 59 -5.28 -3.57 4.75
C LYS A 59 -4.76 -3.01 3.43
N VAL A 60 -3.77 -2.13 3.52
CA VAL A 60 -3.14 -1.49 2.37
C VAL A 60 -1.65 -1.84 2.40
N VAL A 61 -1.22 -2.57 1.38
CA VAL A 61 0.21 -2.74 1.07
C VAL A 61 0.56 -1.79 -0.07
N SER A 62 1.76 -1.23 -0.03
CA SER A 62 2.15 -0.17 -0.95
C SER A 62 3.41 -0.51 -1.73
N TYR A 63 3.48 0.08 -2.92
CA TYR A 63 4.57 -0.08 -3.87
C TYR A 63 5.01 1.29 -4.37
N LEU A 64 6.27 1.41 -4.78
CA LEU A 64 6.79 2.65 -5.36
C LEU A 64 6.79 2.58 -6.89
N ASP A 65 6.23 3.60 -7.53
CA ASP A 65 6.40 3.82 -8.96
C ASP A 65 7.77 4.45 -9.25
N VAL A 66 8.68 3.67 -9.82
CA VAL A 66 10.00 4.15 -10.26
C VAL A 66 10.03 4.59 -11.74
N GLY A 67 8.87 4.60 -12.41
CA GLY A 67 8.71 5.03 -13.80
C GLY A 67 9.01 3.96 -14.85
N ASP A 68 9.12 2.68 -14.46
CA ASP A 68 9.38 1.56 -15.38
C ASP A 68 8.11 0.85 -15.90
N GLY A 69 6.95 1.31 -15.42
CA GLY A 69 5.63 0.75 -15.71
C GLY A 69 5.29 -0.52 -14.92
N ASN A 70 6.02 -0.83 -13.82
CA ASN A 70 5.80 -2.01 -13.00
C ASN A 70 6.10 -1.74 -11.50
N TYR A 71 5.26 -0.94 -10.84
CA TYR A 71 5.38 -0.68 -9.40
C TYR A 71 5.40 -1.97 -8.56
N TRP A 72 4.80 -3.08 -9.01
CA TRP A 72 4.82 -4.38 -8.31
C TRP A 72 6.23 -4.91 -8.01
N ALA A 73 7.25 -4.48 -8.77
CA ALA A 73 8.64 -4.86 -8.54
C ALA A 73 9.33 -4.10 -7.40
N HIS A 74 8.64 -3.12 -6.81
CA HIS A 74 9.18 -2.14 -5.87
C HIS A 74 8.33 -2.09 -4.59
N PRO A 75 8.20 -3.20 -3.83
CA PRO A 75 7.40 -3.23 -2.62
C PRO A 75 7.99 -2.33 -1.52
N ILE A 76 7.12 -1.66 -0.79
CA ILE A 76 7.44 -1.00 0.48
C ILE A 76 7.15 -2.02 1.58
N GLU A 77 8.13 -2.89 1.82
CA GLU A 77 8.00 -4.00 2.76
C GLU A 77 7.81 -3.52 4.20
N ASN A 78 7.21 -4.37 5.03
CA ASN A 78 6.98 -4.13 6.47
C ASN A 78 6.17 -2.88 6.82
N LEU A 79 5.52 -2.24 5.85
CA LEU A 79 4.62 -1.11 6.05
C LEU A 79 3.21 -1.47 5.58
N VAL A 80 2.26 -1.54 6.52
CA VAL A 80 0.85 -1.83 6.25
C VAL A 80 -0.03 -0.81 6.95
N ALA A 81 -0.93 -0.16 6.22
CA ALA A 81 -1.99 0.65 6.80
C ALA A 81 -3.29 -0.15 6.90
N VAL A 82 -4.07 0.08 7.95
CA VAL A 82 -5.45 -0.38 8.07
C VAL A 82 -6.36 0.82 7.87
N VAL A 83 -7.10 0.83 6.77
CA VAL A 83 -8.04 1.89 6.39
C VAL A 83 -9.45 1.52 6.83
N ASP A 84 -10.13 2.48 7.44
CA ASP A 84 -11.57 2.45 7.69
C ASP A 84 -12.27 3.27 6.61
N LEU A 85 -13.06 2.58 5.79
CA LEU A 85 -13.77 3.18 4.66
C LEU A 85 -15.02 3.97 5.08
N GLU A 86 -15.57 3.73 6.26
CA GLU A 86 -16.74 4.48 6.75
C GLU A 86 -16.30 5.80 7.37
N ASN A 87 -15.18 5.79 8.10
CA ASN A 87 -14.62 6.98 8.74
C ASN A 87 -13.61 7.75 7.88
N ASN A 88 -13.27 7.22 6.69
CA ASN A 88 -12.31 7.81 5.74
C ASN A 88 -10.96 8.16 6.39
N ASN A 89 -10.39 7.22 7.15
CA ASN A 89 -9.13 7.44 7.84
C ASN A 89 -8.28 6.16 7.93
N ILE A 90 -7.05 6.31 8.39
CA ILE A 90 -6.18 5.19 8.78
C ILE A 90 -6.35 4.94 10.27
N LEU A 91 -6.81 3.75 10.64
CA LEU A 91 -6.95 3.33 12.04
C LEU A 91 -5.62 2.90 12.66
N LYS A 92 -4.78 2.24 11.87
CA LYS A 92 -3.53 1.62 12.33
C LYS A 92 -2.49 1.67 11.22
N ILE A 93 -1.24 1.92 11.61
CA ILE A 93 -0.06 1.75 10.75
C ILE A 93 0.82 0.71 11.44
N GLU A 94 1.02 -0.42 10.78
CA GLU A 94 1.97 -1.47 11.16
C GLU A 94 3.27 -1.17 10.41
N ASP A 95 4.33 -0.78 11.13
CA ASP A 95 5.65 -0.46 10.56
C ASP A 95 6.70 -1.27 11.31
N GLU A 96 7.13 -2.40 10.73
CA GLU A 96 8.11 -3.32 11.31
C GLU A 96 9.56 -2.98 10.91
N GLY A 97 9.78 -1.77 10.38
CA GLY A 97 11.09 -1.25 10.01
C GLY A 97 11.48 -1.51 8.57
N VAL A 98 12.53 -0.82 8.14
CA VAL A 98 12.91 -0.69 6.73
C VAL A 98 13.58 -1.95 6.20
N VAL A 99 13.06 -2.48 5.10
CA VAL A 99 13.76 -3.42 4.22
C VAL A 99 14.17 -2.67 2.94
N PRO A 100 15.41 -2.83 2.45
CA PRO A 100 15.83 -2.15 1.23
C PRO A 100 14.93 -2.48 0.03
N MET A 101 14.29 -1.44 -0.52
CA MET A 101 13.43 -1.59 -1.69
C MET A 101 14.26 -2.00 -2.91
N PRO A 102 13.83 -3.01 -3.69
CA PRO A 102 14.46 -3.30 -4.98
C PRO A 102 14.25 -2.11 -5.93
N MET A 103 15.33 -1.45 -6.39
CA MET A 103 15.23 -0.27 -7.28
C MET A 103 15.59 -0.57 -8.74
N THR A 104 15.93 -1.82 -9.08
CA THR A 104 16.27 -2.20 -10.45
C THR A 104 15.00 -2.17 -11.31
N PRO A 105 14.95 -1.44 -12.44
CA PRO A 105 13.81 -1.48 -13.34
C PRO A 105 13.47 -2.90 -13.81
N ARG A 106 12.19 -3.27 -13.77
CA ARG A 106 11.62 -4.56 -14.16
C ARG A 106 10.40 -4.36 -15.07
N SER A 107 10.57 -3.62 -16.16
CA SER A 107 9.49 -3.38 -17.12
C SER A 107 8.91 -4.68 -17.67
N MET A 108 7.58 -4.85 -17.59
CA MET A 108 6.89 -6.02 -18.15
C MET A 108 6.94 -6.06 -19.68
N ARG A 109 7.04 -4.91 -20.35
CA ARG A 109 7.03 -4.82 -21.82
C ARG A 109 8.29 -5.41 -22.46
N GLU A 110 9.44 -5.24 -21.82
CA GLU A 110 10.73 -5.73 -22.33
C GLU A 110 10.95 -7.23 -22.07
N ALA A 111 10.27 -7.81 -21.08
CA ALA A 111 10.36 -9.24 -20.79
C ALA A 111 9.79 -10.10 -21.93
N LEU A 112 8.77 -9.59 -22.63
CA LEU A 112 8.11 -10.30 -23.74
C LEU A 112 8.91 -10.27 -25.05
N SER A 113 9.78 -9.29 -25.26
CA SER A 113 10.59 -9.19 -26.49
C SER A 113 11.85 -10.08 -26.49
N ARG A 114 12.25 -10.61 -25.33
CA ARG A 114 13.45 -11.46 -25.19
C ARG A 114 13.25 -12.93 -25.59
N HIS A 115 12.03 -13.32 -25.98
CA HIS A 115 11.67 -14.69 -26.37
C HIS A 115 11.22 -14.81 -27.85
N GLY A 116 11.58 -13.84 -28.70
CA GLY A 116 11.31 -13.82 -30.14
C GLY A 116 12.54 -14.06 -30.99
#